data_AF-A0A1G0RJ54-F1
#
_entry.id   AF-A0A1G0RJ54-F1
#
_cell.length_a   1.000
_cell.length_b   1.000
_cell.length_c   1.000
_cell.angle_alpha   90.00
_cell.angle_beta   90.00
_cell.angle_gamma   90.00
#
_symmetry.space_group_name_H-M   'P 1'
#
loop_
_entity.id
_entity.type
_entity.pdbx_description
1 polymer ?
#
loop_
_entity_poly.entity_id
_entity_poly.type
_entity_poly.pdbx_seq_one_letter_code
_entity_poly.pdbx_strand_id
1 'polypeptide(L)' 'MEQNNTEQLLFAITIDDLQYEAKNKMGRELNDEEIAIAKKGLEYGLLSGIDIIYNTIFKEMIK' A
#
# COMPACT_ATOMS: atom_id res chain seq x y z
N MET A 1 15.52 14.76 22.67
CA MET A 1 14.16 14.83 22.10
C MET A 1 14.28 14.27 20.70
N GLU A 2 13.76 13.06 20.44
CA GLU A 2 13.66 12.56 19.07
C GLU A 2 12.82 13.55 18.28
N GLN A 3 13.40 14.11 17.20
CA GLN A 3 12.63 14.85 16.23
C GLN A 3 11.70 13.84 15.55
N ASN A 4 10.39 13.97 15.76
CA ASN A 4 9.42 13.29 14.92
C ASN A 4 9.67 13.78 13.49
N ASN A 5 10.29 12.91 12.68
CA ASN A 5 10.59 13.21 11.29
C ASN A 5 9.26 13.12 10.52
N THR A 6 8.55 14.23 10.41
CA THR A 6 7.20 14.31 9.81
C THR A 6 7.16 13.95 8.33
N GLU A 7 8.32 13.76 7.70
CA GLU A 7 8.48 13.40 6.29
C GLU A 7 8.70 11.89 6.08
N GLN A 8 8.70 11.08 7.15
CA GLN A 8 8.92 9.64 7.02
C GLN A 8 7.68 8.94 6.43
N LEU A 9 7.86 8.28 5.28
CA LEU A 9 6.87 7.39 4.70
C LEU A 9 6.65 6.18 5.62
N LEU A 10 5.40 5.97 6.05
CA LEU A 10 5.01 4.76 6.80
C LEU A 10 4.83 3.57 5.86
N PHE A 11 4.37 3.80 4.64
CA PHE A 11 4.15 2.77 3.63
C PHE A 11 4.15 3.38 2.23
N ALA A 12 4.66 2.64 1.25
CA ALA A 12 4.61 2.96 -0.17
C ALA A 12 4.58 1.65 -0.98
N ILE A 13 3.93 1.69 -2.14
CA ILE A 13 3.99 0.63 -3.16
C ILE A 13 4.54 1.28 -4.42
N THR A 14 5.67 0.77 -4.89
CA THR A 14 6.28 1.23 -6.15
C THR A 14 5.72 0.42 -7.34
N ILE A 15 5.99 0.90 -8.56
CA ILE A 15 5.69 0.12 -9.77
C ILE A 15 6.48 -1.18 -9.78
N ASP A 16 7.72 -1.18 -9.29
CA ASP A 16 8.56 -2.38 -9.24
C ASP A 16 7.97 -3.45 -8.29
N ASP A 17 7.42 -3.03 -7.15
CA ASP A 17 6.71 -3.95 -6.24
C ASP A 17 5.49 -4.58 -6.93
N LEU A 18 4.71 -3.76 -7.65
CA LEU A 18 3.55 -4.23 -8.41
C LEU A 18 3.97 -5.19 -9.54
N GLN A 19 5.04 -4.87 -10.26
CA GLN A 19 5.55 -5.70 -11.35
C GLN A 19 6.14 -7.02 -10.84
N TYR A 20 6.79 -7.01 -9.67
CA TYR A 20 7.25 -8.23 -9.01
C TYR A 20 6.09 -9.18 -8.70
N GLU A 21 5.01 -8.65 -8.12
CA GLU A 21 3.79 -9.44 -7.84
C GLU A 21 3.14 -9.95 -9.13
N ALA A 22 3.07 -9.12 -10.17
CA ALA A 22 2.54 -9.52 -11.47
C ALA A 22 3.36 -10.66 -12.09
N LYS A 23 4.69 -10.57 -12.04
CA LYS A 23 5.58 -11.62 -12.55
C LYS A 23 5.41 -12.92 -11.78
N ASN A 24 5.26 -12.86 -10.46
CA ASN A 24 5.05 -14.04 -9.63
C ASN A 24 3.68 -14.70 -9.85
N LYS A 25 2.62 -13.90 -10.01
CA LYS A 25 1.24 -14.42 -10.11
C LYS A 25 0.82 -14.75 -11.53
N MET A 26 1.33 -14.02 -12.52
CA MET A 26 0.92 -14.09 -13.93
C MET A 26 2.05 -14.52 -14.86
N GLY A 27 3.29 -14.61 -14.38
CA GLY A 27 4.45 -15.01 -15.18
C GLY A 27 4.95 -13.93 -16.15
N ARG A 28 4.43 -12.70 -16.08
CA ARG A 28 4.79 -11.58 -16.96
C ARG A 28 4.61 -10.23 -16.26
N GLU A 29 5.18 -9.21 -16.88
CA GLU A 29 4.96 -7.81 -16.48
C GLU A 29 3.61 -7.28 -17.02
N LEU A 30 3.08 -6.30 -16.31
CA LEU A 30 1.91 -5.53 -16.67
C LEU A 30 2.28 -4.43 -17.67
N ASN A 31 1.37 -4.13 -18.59
CA ASN A 31 1.45 -2.93 -19.41
C ASN A 31 0.84 -1.71 -18.68
N ASP A 32 0.97 -0.52 -19.27
CA ASP A 32 0.51 0.74 -18.66
C ASP A 32 -0.99 0.76 -18.30
N GLU A 33 -1.84 0.17 -19.14
CA GLU A 33 -3.28 0.08 -18.89
C GLU A 33 -3.57 -0.84 -17.69
N GLU A 34 -2.89 -1.97 -17.63
CA GLU A 34 -3.00 -2.93 -16.52
C GLU A 34 -2.47 -2.34 -15.22
N ILE A 35 -1.38 -1.56 -15.26
CA ILE A 35 -0.86 -0.81 -14.11
C ILE A 35 -1.89 0.20 -13.61
N ALA A 36 -2.57 0.92 -14.51
CA ALA A 36 -3.62 1.86 -14.13
C ALA A 36 -4.81 1.17 -13.45
N ILE A 37 -5.22 0.01 -13.95
CA ILE A 37 -6.27 -0.82 -13.33
C ILE A 37 -5.82 -1.31 -11.95
N ALA A 38 -4.60 -1.84 -11.85
CA ALA A 38 -4.05 -2.33 -10.59
C ALA A 38 -3.95 -1.21 -9.54
N LYS A 39 -3.48 -0.03 -9.93
CA LYS A 39 -3.42 1.15 -9.07
C LYS A 39 -4.80 1.51 -8.51
N LYS A 40 -5.82 1.57 -9.36
CA LYS A 40 -7.20 1.86 -8.92
C LYS A 40 -7.73 0.79 -7.95
N GLY A 41 -7.39 -0.47 -8.21
CA GLY A 41 -7.73 -1.59 -7.32
C GLY A 41 -7.06 -1.47 -5.95
N LEU A 42 -5.75 -1.14 -5.93
CA LEU A 42 -4.99 -0.91 -4.69
C LEU A 42 -5.54 0.28 -3.91
N GLU A 43 -5.85 1.40 -4.57
CA GLU A 43 -6.45 2.57 -3.94
C GLU A 43 -7.78 2.21 -3.28
N TYR A 44 -8.69 1.53 -3.99
CA TYR A 44 -9.98 1.15 -3.42
C TYR A 44 -9.83 0.14 -2.26
N GLY A 45 -8.99 -0.88 -2.45
CA GLY A 45 -8.78 -1.93 -1.45
C GLY A 45 -8.12 -1.43 -0.16
N LEU A 46 -7.13 -0.54 -0.28
CA LEU A 46 -6.44 0.02 0.87
C LEU A 46 -7.27 1.11 1.55
N LEU A 47 -7.88 2.03 0.80
CA LEU A 47 -8.64 3.15 1.37
C LEU A 47 -9.95 2.72 2.02
N SER A 48 -10.60 1.66 1.54
CA SER A 48 -11.87 1.20 2.12
C SER A 48 -11.73 0.62 3.54
N GLY A 49 -10.53 0.20 3.94
CA GLY A 49 -10.27 -0.39 5.27
C GLY A 49 -9.33 0.42 6.17
N ILE A 50 -8.70 1.48 5.66
CA ILE A 50 -7.59 2.15 6.35
C ILE A 50 -8.00 2.69 7.72
N ASP A 51 -9.20 3.28 7.84
CA ASP A 51 -9.70 3.82 9.10
C ASP A 51 -9.93 2.74 10.16
N ILE A 52 -10.40 1.56 9.75
CA ILE A 52 -10.61 0.42 10.64
C ILE A 52 -9.25 -0.11 11.12
N ILE A 53 -8.27 -0.16 10.22
CA ILE A 53 -6.90 -0.60 10.55
C ILE A 53 -6.27 0.34 11.57
N TYR A 54 -6.31 1.66 11.35
CA TYR A 54 -5.78 2.64 12.30
C TYR A 54 -6.46 2.54 13.67
N ASN A 55 -7.80 2.43 13.69
CA ASN A 55 -8.54 2.25 14.94
C ASN A 55 -8.13 0.99 15.68
N THR A 56 -7.83 -0.10 14.97
CA THR A 56 -7.39 -1.36 15.57
C THR A 56 -5.99 -1.21 16.15
N ILE A 57 -5.04 -0.67 15.39
CA ILE A 57 -3.66 -0.43 15.82
C ILE A 57 -3.63 0.48 17.06
N PHE A 58 -4.34 1.60 17.03
CA PHE A 58 -4.34 2.55 18.15
C PHE A 58 -5.04 1.99 19.39
N LYS A 59 -6.08 1.16 19.24
CA LYS A 59 -6.68 0.44 20.37
C LYS A 59 -5.69 -0.50 21.06
N GLU A 60 -4.79 -1.14 20.33
CA GLU A 60 -3.74 -1.98 20.91
C GLU A 60 -2.68 -1.16 21.64
N MET A 61 -2.34 0.02 21.13
CA MET A 61 -1.34 0.91 21.73
C MET A 61 -1.81 1.61 23.02
N ILE A 62 -3.13 1.77 23.20
CA ILE A 62 -3.72 2.43 24.37
C ILE A 62 -3.97 1.43 25.53
N LYS A 63 -3.53 0.17 25.39
CA LYS A 63 -3.59 -0.82 26.48
C LYS A 63 -2.48 -0.67 27.50
#